data_AF-A0A497SHC1-F1
#
_entry.id   AF-A0A497SHC1-F1
#
_cell.length_a   1.000
_cell.length_b   1.000
_cell.length_c   1.000
_cell.angle_alpha   90.00
_cell.angle_beta   90.00
_cell.angle_gamma   90.00
#
_symmetry.space_group_name_H-M   'P 1'
#
loop_
_entity.id
_entity.type
_entity.pdbx_description
1 polymer ?
#
loop_
_entity_poly.entity_id
_entity_poly.type
_entity_poly.pdbx_seq_one_letter_code
_entity_poly.pdbx_strand_id
1 'polypeptide(L)' 'MAEKFEVPKDVLNKIYEAITIAKSTGKIRIGVNETTKAIERGTAKLVAIASDVTPEEVIMHLPVLCDEK' A
#
# COMPACT_ATOMS: atom_id res chain seq x y z
N MET A 1 9.31 6.47 11.68
CA MET A 1 8.22 7.32 11.16
C MET A 1 8.18 7.06 9.68
N ALA A 2 7.02 6.80 9.09
CA ALA A 2 6.92 6.65 7.65
C ALA A 2 7.33 7.99 7.01
N GLU A 3 8.57 8.10 6.55
CA GLU A 3 9.01 9.27 5.80
C GLU A 3 8.09 9.36 4.58
N LYS A 4 7.33 10.45 4.49
CA LYS A 4 6.63 10.81 3.25
C LYS A 4 7.72 11.15 2.24
N PHE A 5 8.22 10.15 1.54
CA PHE A 5 9.16 10.35 0.45
C PHE A 5 8.38 10.84 -0.77
N GLU A 6 8.98 11.78 -1.50
CA GLU A 6 8.36 12.32 -2.70
C GLU A 6 8.44 11.27 -3.82
N VAL A 7 7.29 10.76 -4.24
CA VAL A 7 7.21 9.77 -5.32
C VAL A 7 7.20 10.51 -6.66
N PRO A 8 8.18 10.29 -7.56
CA PRO A 8 8.16 10.90 -8.88
C PRO A 8 6.90 10.54 -9.65
N LYS A 9 6.35 11.48 -10.42
CA LYS A 9 5.09 11.29 -11.18
C LYS A 9 5.13 10.05 -12.09
N ASP A 10 6.27 9.75 -12.70
CA ASP A 10 6.43 8.57 -13.55
C ASP A 10 6.27 7.26 -12.78
N VAL A 11 6.77 7.22 -11.54
CA VAL A 11 6.63 6.05 -10.65
C VAL A 11 5.19 5.94 -10.16
N LEU A 12 4.56 7.07 -9.81
CA LEU A 12 3.17 7.13 -9.39
C LEU A 12 2.23 6.53 -10.46
N ASN A 13 2.42 6.92 -11.73
CA ASN A 13 1.64 6.39 -12.86
C ASN A 13 1.82 4.87 -13.01
N LYS A 14 3.05 4.37 -12.89
CA LYS A 14 3.34 2.93 -12.94
C LYS A 14 2.68 2.16 -11.79
N ILE A 15 2.61 2.75 -10.59
CA ILE A 15 1.92 2.14 -9.45
C ILE A 15 0.43 1.99 -9.76
N TYR A 16 -0.21 3.04 -10.29
CA TYR A 16 -1.63 2.97 -10.67
C TYR A 16 -1.90 1.94 -11.77
N GLU A 17 -1.03 1.87 -12.77
CA GLU A 17 -1.11 0.88 -13.83
C GLU A 17 -0.97 -0.55 -13.28
N ALA A 18 0.03 -0.80 -12.43
CA ALA A 18 0.25 -2.10 -11.79
C ALA A 18 -0.96 -2.55 -10.96
N ILE A 19 -1.55 -1.63 -10.17
CA ILE A 19 -2.76 -1.92 -9.39
C ILE A 19 -3.94 -2.23 -10.30
N THR A 20 -4.09 -1.50 -11.41
CA THR A 20 -5.18 -1.71 -12.37
C THR A 20 -5.07 -3.06 -13.06
N ILE A 21 -3.86 -3.45 -13.49
CA ILE A 21 -3.60 -4.77 -14.05
C ILE A 21 -3.89 -5.85 -13.00
N ALA A 22 -3.35 -5.71 -11.79
CA ALA A 22 -3.56 -6.68 -10.71
C ALA A 22 -5.04 -6.83 -10.31
N LYS A 23 -5.84 -5.77 -10.43
CA LYS A 23 -7.28 -5.81 -10.20
C LYS A 23 -8.00 -6.67 -11.24
N SER A 24 -7.57 -6.61 -12.50
CA SER A 24 -8.21 -7.31 -13.62
C SER A 24 -7.71 -8.76 -13.79
N THR A 25 -6.45 -9.03 -13.50
CA THR A 25 -5.81 -10.33 -13.78
C THR A 25 -5.49 -11.15 -12.54
N GLY A 26 -5.52 -10.54 -11.36
CA GLY A 26 -5.03 -11.15 -10.13
C GLY A 26 -5.98 -10.91 -8.96
N LYS A 27 -5.37 -10.66 -7.79
CA LYS A 27 -6.08 -10.45 -6.54
C LYS A 27 -5.51 -9.25 -5.81
N ILE A 28 -6.37 -8.31 -5.48
CA ILE A 28 -6.03 -7.15 -4.67
C ILE A 28 -6.81 -7.18 -3.35
N ARG A 29 -6.24 -6.53 -2.33
CA ARG A 29 -6.91 -6.26 -1.06
C ARG A 29 -7.08 -4.75 -0.95
N ILE A 30 -8.25 -4.31 -0.54
CA ILE A 30 -8.61 -2.89 -0.48
C ILE A 30 -9.03 -2.56 0.95
N GLY A 31 -8.56 -1.42 1.45
CA GLY A 31 -8.83 -0.95 2.79
C GLY A 31 -7.79 -1.44 3.81
N VAL A 32 -7.61 -0.63 4.85
CA VAL A 32 -6.54 -0.78 5.85
C VAL A 32 -6.55 -2.16 6.53
N ASN A 33 -7.71 -2.65 6.95
CA ASN A 33 -7.81 -3.93 7.67
C ASN A 33 -7.36 -5.12 6.81
N GLU A 34 -7.79 -5.16 5.55
CA GLU A 34 -7.42 -6.27 4.65
C GLU A 34 -5.97 -6.17 4.20
N THR A 35 -5.46 -4.95 4.02
CA THR A 35 -4.03 -4.70 3.77
C THR A 35 -3.18 -5.17 4.95
N THR A 36 -3.55 -4.82 6.20
CA THR A 36 -2.85 -5.25 7.42
C THR A 36 -2.77 -6.78 7.49
N LYS A 37 -3.90 -7.46 7.34
CA LYS A 37 -3.94 -8.95 7.32
C LYS A 37 -3.07 -9.54 6.21
N ALA A 38 -3.01 -8.90 5.03
CA ALA A 38 -2.22 -9.40 3.91
C ALA A 38 -0.72 -9.30 4.17
N ILE A 39 -0.28 -8.21 4.83
CA ILE A 39 1.10 -7.98 5.27
C ILE A 39 1.47 -9.01 6.35
N GLU A 40 0.67 -9.13 7.41
CA GLU A 40 0.94 -10.05 8.52
C GLU A 40 1.05 -11.52 8.07
N ARG A 41 0.25 -11.90 7.07
CA ARG A 41 0.27 -13.24 6.46
C ARG A 41 1.40 -13.44 5.44
N GLY A 42 2.23 -12.43 5.16
CA GLY A 42 3.31 -12.49 4.18
C GLY A 42 2.84 -12.68 2.74
N THR A 43 1.59 -12.32 2.44
CA THR A 43 0.99 -12.49 1.10
C THR A 43 1.00 -11.22 0.27
N ALA A 44 1.20 -10.06 0.91
CA ALA A 44 1.36 -8.79 0.21
C ALA A 44 2.68 -8.79 -0.59
N LYS A 45 2.62 -8.34 -1.84
CA LYS A 45 3.79 -8.16 -2.72
C LYS A 45 4.10 -6.68 -2.98
N LEU A 46 3.06 -5.86 -2.95
CA LEU A 46 3.12 -4.42 -3.09
C LEU A 46 1.98 -3.84 -2.23
N VAL A 47 2.29 -2.81 -1.45
CA VAL A 47 1.32 -2.05 -0.67
C VAL A 47 1.38 -0.59 -1.11
N ALA A 48 0.23 -0.06 -1.54
CA ALA A 48 0.08 1.34 -1.86
C ALA A 48 -0.75 2.03 -0.77
N ILE A 49 -0.25 3.16 -0.27
CA ILE A 49 -0.87 3.94 0.80
C ILE A 49 -1.19 5.32 0.23
N ALA A 50 -2.42 5.76 0.40
CA ALA A 50 -2.83 7.10 -0.01
C ALA A 50 -2.23 8.15 0.95
N SER A 51 -1.73 9.26 0.41
CA SER A 51 -1.07 10.31 1.20
C SER A 51 -2.05 11.29 1.86
N ASP A 52 -3.31 11.25 1.46
CA ASP A 52 -4.40 12.15 1.85
C ASP A 52 -5.42 11.50 2.79
N VAL A 53 -5.00 10.48 3.53
CA VAL A 53 -5.87 9.78 4.51
C VAL A 53 -6.04 10.63 5.76
N THR A 54 -7.29 10.79 6.20
CA THR A 54 -7.65 11.40 7.49
C THR A 54 -8.64 10.47 8.21
N PRO A 55 -8.41 10.10 9.48
CA PRO A 55 -7.25 10.40 10.31
C PRO A 55 -6.00 9.59 9.89
N GLU A 56 -4.81 10.19 10.01
CA GLU A 56 -3.54 9.56 9.58
C GLU A 56 -3.22 8.30 10.40
N GLU A 57 -3.66 8.25 11.66
CA GLU A 57 -3.49 7.16 12.61
C GLU A 57 -3.92 5.80 12.05
N VAL A 58 -4.86 5.81 11.10
CA VAL A 58 -5.38 4.61 10.46
C VAL A 58 -4.34 3.95 9.54
N ILE A 59 -3.33 4.68 9.06
CA ILE A 59 -2.30 4.15 8.16
C ILE A 59 -0.88 4.14 8.76
N MET A 60 -0.68 4.75 9.92
CA MET A 60 0.66 4.92 10.51
C MET A 60 1.39 3.60 10.79
N HIS A 61 0.67 2.52 11.07
CA HIS A 61 1.25 1.21 11.35
C HIS A 61 1.65 0.43 10.10
N LEU A 62 1.09 0.75 8.93
CA LEU A 62 1.30 -0.03 7.71
C LEU A 62 2.76 -0.06 7.24
N PRO A 63 3.50 1.07 7.22
CA PRO A 63 4.90 1.06 6.77
C PRO A 63 5.81 0.24 7.67
N VAL A 64 5.62 0.33 8.99
CA VAL A 64 6.40 -0.46 9.96
C VAL A 64 6.14 -1.95 9.77
N LEU A 65 4.88 -2.35 9.57
CA LEU A 65 4.54 -3.75 9.29
C LEU A 65 5.13 -4.27 7.98
N CYS A 66 5.27 -3.41 6.96
CA CYS A 66 5.91 -3.78 5.70
C CYS A 66 7.42 -3.99 5.85
N ASP A 67 8.11 -3.20 6.68
CA ASP A 67 9.56 -3.34 6.88
C ASP A 67 9.93 -4.60 7.69
N GLU A 68 9.02 -5.07 8.55
CA GLU A 68 9.22 -6.28 9.37
C GLU A 68 9.01 -7.60 8.60
N LYS A 69 8.43 -7.57 7.38
CA LYS A 69 7.96 -8.76 6.64
C LYS A 69 8.50 -8.85 5.22
#